data_AF-A0A2V6I3N5-F1
#
_entry.id   AF-A0A2V6I3N5-F1
#
_cell.length_a   1.000
_cell.length_b   1.000
_cell.length_c   1.000
_cell.angle_alpha   90.00
_cell.angle_beta   90.00
_cell.angle_gamma   90.00
#
_symmetry.space_group_name_H-M   'P 1'
#
loop_
_entity.id
_entity.type
_entity.pdbx_description
1 polymer ?
#
loop_
_entity_poly.entity_id
_entity_poly.type
_entity_poly.pdbx_seq_one_letter_code
_entity_poly.pdbx_strand_id
1 'polypeptide(L)'
;GTFPDLSKKYAFEQYLDLPRRVPKAKFELAMHMNPDDPERERLRKRGWHVVDPHCVARTPKKYRSYLASALGEFTAIKGVDVSWKTGWLSDRAAAFLAMGRPVVTEDTGAARYLPSASGFHFVGDLEDAAAAIQDLLANWPRRSREARASALEVFDSAKNLRKILAA
;
A
#
# COMPACT_ATOMS: atom_id res chain seq x y z
N GLY A 1 -2.46 31.52 11.28
CA GLY A 1 -1.40 30.63 10.80
C GLY A 1 -1.87 29.89 9.57
N THR A 2 -0.97 29.49 8.69
CA THR A 2 -1.25 28.64 7.52
C THR A 2 -1.35 27.19 7.98
N PHE A 3 -2.46 26.52 7.70
CA PHE A 3 -2.62 25.09 7.97
C PHE A 3 -2.15 24.29 6.75
N PRO A 4 -1.27 23.29 6.91
CA PRO A 4 -0.85 22.45 5.79
C PRO A 4 -2.02 21.56 5.31
N ASP A 5 -2.09 21.30 4.01
CA ASP A 5 -2.99 20.28 3.47
C ASP A 5 -2.43 18.89 3.77
N LEU A 6 -3.06 18.20 4.72
CA LEU A 6 -2.68 16.84 5.12
C LEU A 6 -3.58 15.77 4.50
N SER A 7 -4.34 16.13 3.46
CA SER A 7 -5.21 15.22 2.75
C SER A 7 -4.41 14.14 2.01
N LYS A 8 -5.04 12.98 1.82
CA LYS A 8 -4.46 11.90 1.03
C LYS A 8 -4.29 12.28 -0.44
N LYS A 9 -5.14 13.18 -0.96
CA LYS A 9 -5.01 13.71 -2.32
C LYS A 9 -3.69 14.48 -2.47
N TYR A 10 -3.39 15.37 -1.53
CA TYR A 10 -2.13 16.12 -1.51
C TYR A 10 -0.92 15.18 -1.38
N ALA A 11 -0.96 14.23 -0.44
CA ALA A 11 0.13 13.27 -0.25
C ALA A 11 0.40 12.40 -1.49
N PHE A 12 -0.65 12.05 -2.25
CA PHE A 12 -0.52 11.22 -3.45
C PHE A 12 0.08 11.97 -4.65
N GLU A 13 0.02 13.29 -4.66
CA GLU A 13 0.42 14.15 -5.78
C GLU A 13 1.88 13.90 -6.21
N GLN A 14 2.79 13.75 -5.25
CA GLN A 14 4.22 13.47 -5.50
C GLN A 14 4.46 12.12 -6.22
N TYR A 15 3.51 11.18 -6.12
CA TYR A 15 3.64 9.82 -6.66
C TYR A 15 2.95 9.64 -8.00
N LEU A 16 2.30 10.67 -8.54
CA LEU A 16 1.48 10.53 -9.74
C LEU A 16 2.27 10.09 -10.99
N ASP A 17 3.58 10.35 -11.05
CA ASP A 17 4.44 9.91 -12.18
C ASP A 17 5.07 8.52 -11.96
N LEU A 18 4.71 7.80 -10.90
CA LEU A 18 5.22 6.46 -10.59
C LEU A 18 5.02 5.45 -11.75
N PRO A 19 3.89 5.42 -12.48
CA PRO A 19 3.74 4.53 -13.64
C PRO A 19 4.76 4.82 -14.76
N ARG A 20 5.16 6.08 -14.94
CA ARG A 20 6.20 6.47 -15.91
C ARG A 20 7.59 6.04 -15.46
N ARG A 21 7.85 6.05 -14.16
CA ARG A 21 9.14 5.62 -13.57
C ARG A 21 9.32 4.11 -13.58
N VAL A 22 8.24 3.35 -13.51
CA VAL A 22 8.28 1.88 -13.51
C VAL A 22 7.35 1.30 -14.58
N PRO A 23 7.68 1.45 -15.87
CA PRO A 23 6.79 1.06 -16.98
C PRO A 23 6.54 -0.45 -17.09
N LYS A 24 7.34 -1.28 -16.39
CA LYS A 24 7.14 -2.73 -16.29
C LYS A 24 6.01 -3.12 -15.34
N ALA A 25 5.57 -2.21 -14.46
CA ALA A 25 4.47 -2.44 -13.54
C ALA A 25 3.17 -1.81 -14.07
N LYS A 26 2.03 -2.41 -13.70
CA LYS A 26 0.71 -1.81 -13.90
C LYS A 26 0.23 -1.26 -12.57
N PHE A 27 -0.16 0.01 -12.58
CA PHE A 27 -0.63 0.71 -11.39
C PHE A 27 -2.13 0.91 -11.47
N GLU A 28 -2.84 0.42 -10.46
CA GLU A 28 -4.28 0.47 -10.42
C GLU A 28 -4.78 1.19 -9.16
N LEU A 29 -5.78 2.05 -9.33
CA LEU A 29 -6.44 2.80 -8.27
C LEU A 29 -7.92 2.46 -8.26
N ALA A 30 -8.33 1.68 -7.27
CA ALA A 30 -9.74 1.50 -6.92
C ALA A 30 -10.21 2.66 -6.04
N MET A 31 -10.57 3.78 -6.66
CA MET A 31 -11.13 4.95 -5.98
C MET A 31 -12.46 5.33 -6.61
N HIS A 32 -13.43 5.64 -5.77
CA HIS A 32 -14.72 6.16 -6.24
C HIS A 32 -14.51 7.58 -6.74
N MET A 33 -14.75 7.79 -8.02
CA MET A 33 -14.62 9.08 -8.70
C MET A 33 -15.85 9.25 -9.60
N ASN A 34 -16.40 10.46 -9.65
CA ASN A 34 -17.52 10.74 -10.54
C ASN A 34 -17.10 10.51 -12.00
N PRO A 35 -17.99 10.00 -12.88
CA PRO A 35 -17.65 9.74 -14.28
C PRO A 35 -17.01 10.93 -15.00
N ASP A 36 -17.50 12.14 -14.69
CA ASP A 36 -17.09 13.41 -15.30
C ASP A 36 -15.97 14.13 -14.52
N ASP A 37 -15.38 13.48 -13.50
CA ASP A 37 -14.27 14.06 -12.74
C ASP A 37 -13.01 14.15 -13.65
N PRO A 38 -12.48 15.37 -13.90
CA PRO A 38 -11.30 15.57 -14.76
C PRO A 38 -10.05 14.86 -14.22
N GLU A 39 -10.01 14.54 -12.93
CA GLU A 39 -8.92 13.81 -12.30
C GLU A 39 -8.78 12.39 -12.89
N ARG A 40 -9.88 11.77 -13.38
CA ARG A 40 -9.82 10.47 -14.04
C ARG A 40 -8.95 10.51 -15.30
N GLU A 41 -9.13 11.56 -16.11
CA GLU A 41 -8.35 11.74 -17.34
C GLU A 41 -6.90 12.08 -17.02
N ARG A 42 -6.67 12.90 -15.99
CA ARG A 42 -5.33 13.23 -15.51
C ARG A 42 -4.56 11.99 -15.05
N LEU A 43 -5.17 11.13 -14.25
CA LEU A 43 -4.59 9.86 -13.80
C LEU A 43 -4.29 8.94 -15.00
N ARG A 44 -5.25 8.79 -15.92
CA ARG A 44 -5.08 7.98 -17.13
C ARG A 44 -3.90 8.45 -17.98
N LYS A 45 -3.76 9.76 -18.22
CA LYS A 45 -2.62 10.34 -18.96
C LYS A 45 -1.27 10.10 -18.29
N ARG A 46 -1.25 9.91 -16.97
CA ARG A 46 -0.04 9.57 -16.20
C ARG A 46 0.18 8.04 -16.07
N GLY A 47 -0.65 7.22 -16.70
CA GLY A 47 -0.48 5.77 -16.76
C GLY A 47 -1.16 5.00 -15.62
N TRP A 48 -2.01 5.65 -14.83
CA TRP A 48 -2.82 4.98 -13.81
C TRP A 48 -4.07 4.35 -14.42
N HIS A 49 -4.35 3.12 -14.03
CA HIS A 49 -5.61 2.44 -14.32
C HIS A 49 -6.60 2.73 -13.19
N VAL A 50 -7.65 3.50 -13.46
CA VAL A 50 -8.69 3.78 -12.46
C VAL A 50 -9.83 2.77 -12.61
N VAL A 51 -10.16 2.08 -11.54
CA VAL A 51 -11.25 1.08 -11.50
C VAL A 51 -12.30 1.48 -10.46
N ASP A 52 -13.55 1.10 -10.70
CA ASP A 52 -14.64 1.37 -9.75
C ASP A 52 -14.57 0.40 -8.56
N PRO A 53 -14.38 0.89 -7.32
CA PRO A 53 -14.36 0.03 -6.14
C PRO A 53 -15.65 -0.77 -5.95
N HIS A 54 -16.82 -0.28 -6.39
CA HIS A 54 -18.07 -1.01 -6.30
C HIS A 54 -18.14 -2.21 -7.26
N CYS A 55 -17.31 -2.23 -8.30
CA CYS A 55 -17.20 -3.38 -9.21
C CYS A 55 -16.25 -4.45 -8.66
N VAL A 56 -15.10 -4.03 -8.09
CA VAL A 56 -14.02 -4.93 -7.70
C VAL A 56 -14.08 -5.39 -6.23
N ALA A 57 -14.70 -4.60 -5.34
CA ALA A 57 -14.71 -4.84 -3.89
C ALA A 57 -16.12 -5.03 -3.29
N ARG A 58 -17.14 -5.32 -4.12
CA ARG A 58 -18.55 -5.45 -3.67
C ARG A 58 -18.82 -6.51 -2.60
N THR A 59 -17.98 -7.54 -2.54
CA THR A 59 -18.12 -8.64 -1.57
C THR A 59 -16.74 -9.02 -1.02
N PRO A 60 -16.66 -9.62 0.18
CA PRO A 60 -15.38 -10.08 0.74
C PRO A 60 -14.61 -11.01 -0.20
N LYS A 61 -15.32 -11.92 -0.90
CA LYS A 61 -14.72 -12.82 -1.90
C LYS A 61 -14.12 -12.04 -3.08
N LYS A 62 -14.88 -11.08 -3.65
CA LYS A 62 -14.38 -10.25 -4.76
C LYS A 62 -13.21 -9.39 -4.33
N TYR A 63 -13.30 -8.75 -3.18
CA TYR A 63 -12.20 -7.96 -2.61
C TYR A 63 -10.94 -8.79 -2.41
N ARG A 64 -11.05 -10.00 -1.84
CA ARG A 64 -9.90 -10.91 -1.71
C ARG A 64 -9.32 -11.31 -3.06
N SER A 65 -10.16 -11.67 -4.04
CA SER A 65 -9.71 -11.99 -5.40
C SER A 65 -9.03 -10.80 -6.08
N TYR A 66 -9.51 -9.59 -5.82
CA TYR A 66 -8.96 -8.34 -6.32
C TYR A 66 -7.56 -8.06 -5.74
N LEU A 67 -7.40 -8.10 -4.42
CA LEU A 67 -6.08 -7.98 -3.80
C LEU A 67 -5.13 -9.09 -4.27
N ALA A 68 -5.66 -10.31 -4.45
CA ALA A 68 -4.90 -11.46 -4.92
C ALA A 68 -4.50 -11.39 -6.41
N SER A 69 -4.94 -10.40 -7.19
CA SER A 69 -4.45 -10.23 -8.57
C SER A 69 -3.23 -9.31 -8.66
N ALA A 70 -2.99 -8.46 -7.65
CA ALA A 70 -1.95 -7.44 -7.66
C ALA A 70 -0.64 -7.94 -7.03
N LEU A 71 0.53 -7.58 -7.58
CA LEU A 71 1.84 -8.05 -7.06
C LEU A 71 2.17 -7.59 -5.63
N GLY A 72 1.64 -6.43 -5.23
CA GLY A 72 1.83 -5.79 -3.94
C GLY A 72 0.91 -4.58 -3.79
N GLU A 73 0.90 -3.99 -2.60
CA GLU A 73 0.23 -2.72 -2.34
C GLU A 73 1.19 -1.55 -2.57
N PHE A 74 0.68 -0.46 -3.13
CA PHE A 74 1.29 0.86 -3.00
C PHE A 74 0.25 1.82 -2.39
N THR A 75 0.65 2.60 -1.36
CA THR A 75 -0.22 3.64 -0.82
C THR A 75 0.58 4.81 -0.25
N ALA A 76 0.20 6.03 -0.68
CA ALA A 76 0.49 7.24 0.09
C ALA A 76 -0.40 7.29 1.34
N ILE A 77 0.12 7.89 2.40
CA ILE A 77 -0.46 8.00 3.72
C ILE A 77 -0.90 9.44 3.94
N LYS A 78 -1.86 9.67 4.85
CA LYS A 78 -2.25 11.03 5.22
C LYS A 78 -1.09 11.70 5.96
N GLY A 79 -0.84 12.99 5.68
CA GLY A 79 0.34 13.69 6.20
C GLY A 79 0.48 13.68 7.72
N VAL A 80 -0.64 13.57 8.46
CA VAL A 80 -0.64 13.44 9.93
C VAL A 80 0.13 12.23 10.43
N ASP A 81 -0.06 11.05 9.82
CA ASP A 81 0.54 9.80 10.30
C ASP A 81 2.05 9.76 10.02
N VAL A 82 2.46 10.34 8.89
CA VAL A 82 3.87 10.50 8.51
C VAL A 82 4.55 11.52 9.41
N SER A 83 3.93 12.69 9.60
CA SER A 83 4.52 13.80 10.38
C SER A 83 4.66 13.46 11.86
N TRP A 84 3.71 12.72 12.43
CA TRP A 84 3.71 12.37 13.86
C TRP A 84 4.22 10.98 14.16
N LYS A 85 4.64 10.23 13.14
CA LYS A 85 5.19 8.88 13.28
C LYS A 85 4.30 7.97 14.16
N THR A 86 3.00 7.96 13.83
CA THR A 86 1.94 7.30 14.60
C THR A 86 2.06 5.77 14.67
N GLY A 87 2.91 5.18 13.83
CA GLY A 87 3.05 3.74 13.66
C GLY A 87 1.90 3.11 12.87
N TRP A 88 1.07 3.92 12.22
CA TRP A 88 -0.13 3.44 11.53
C TRP A 88 0.21 2.46 10.39
N LEU A 89 -0.55 1.36 10.34
CA LEU A 89 -0.58 0.38 9.27
C LEU A 89 -2.04 0.06 8.94
N SER A 90 -2.36 -0.20 7.67
CA SER A 90 -3.73 -0.54 7.28
C SER A 90 -4.05 -2.03 7.47
N ASP A 91 -5.33 -2.33 7.68
CA ASP A 91 -5.90 -3.67 7.58
C ASP A 91 -5.66 -4.29 6.19
N ARG A 92 -5.72 -3.47 5.14
CA ARG A 92 -5.40 -3.87 3.76
C ARG A 92 -3.94 -4.30 3.60
N ALA A 93 -3.00 -3.59 4.22
CA ALA A 93 -1.58 -3.95 4.19
C ALA A 93 -1.36 -5.31 4.85
N ALA A 94 -1.99 -5.54 6.02
CA ALA A 94 -1.97 -6.85 6.67
C ALA A 94 -2.57 -7.95 5.77
N ALA A 95 -3.66 -7.67 5.04
CA ALA A 95 -4.23 -8.61 4.08
C ALA A 95 -3.27 -8.93 2.92
N PHE A 96 -2.61 -7.93 2.31
CA PHE A 96 -1.59 -8.13 1.28
C PHE A 96 -0.46 -9.01 1.78
N LEU A 97 0.11 -8.70 2.95
CA LEU A 97 1.17 -9.52 3.55
C LEU A 97 0.71 -10.95 3.80
N ALA A 98 -0.52 -11.14 4.29
CA ALA A 98 -1.09 -12.47 4.50
C ALA A 98 -1.17 -13.27 3.19
N MET A 99 -1.30 -12.63 2.04
CA MET A 99 -1.25 -13.27 0.72
C MET A 99 0.17 -13.40 0.14
N GLY A 100 1.21 -13.07 0.92
CA GLY A 100 2.60 -13.05 0.46
C GLY A 100 2.86 -11.95 -0.55
N ARG A 101 2.21 -10.81 -0.40
CA ARG A 101 2.32 -9.67 -1.32
C ARG A 101 2.92 -8.49 -0.54
N PRO A 102 4.09 -7.97 -0.96
CA PRO A 102 4.74 -6.87 -0.25
C PRO A 102 3.92 -5.57 -0.29
N VAL A 103 4.25 -4.65 0.62
CA VAL A 103 3.58 -3.36 0.76
C VAL A 103 4.62 -2.23 0.64
N VAL A 104 4.41 -1.32 -0.29
CA VAL A 104 5.20 -0.09 -0.46
C VAL A 104 4.38 1.09 0.07
N THR A 105 4.86 1.77 1.10
CA THR A 105 4.10 2.85 1.75
C THR A 105 4.99 3.86 2.45
N GLU A 106 4.45 5.01 2.83
CA GLU A 106 5.24 6.04 3.54
C GLU A 106 5.55 5.61 4.98
N ASP A 107 6.69 6.08 5.48
CA ASP A 107 7.13 5.77 6.85
C ASP A 107 6.31 6.52 7.90
N THR A 108 5.35 5.83 8.49
CA THR A 108 4.60 6.28 9.68
C THR A 108 5.33 5.98 10.98
N GLY A 109 6.58 5.49 10.96
CA GLY A 109 7.31 5.06 12.14
C GLY A 109 6.99 3.63 12.58
N ALA A 110 6.22 2.87 11.79
CA ALA A 110 5.83 1.49 12.09
C ALA A 110 7.01 0.50 12.05
N ALA A 111 8.09 0.84 11.32
CA ALA A 111 9.24 -0.05 11.09
C ALA A 111 9.84 -0.64 12.38
N ARG A 112 9.88 0.13 13.47
CA ARG A 112 10.43 -0.30 14.77
C ARG A 112 9.66 -1.44 15.46
N TYR A 113 8.43 -1.71 15.00
CA TYR A 113 7.56 -2.77 15.54
C TYR A 113 7.45 -3.97 14.59
N LEU A 114 8.20 -3.97 13.49
CA LEU A 114 8.14 -5.00 12.46
C LEU A 114 9.49 -5.72 12.35
N PRO A 115 9.50 -6.98 11.88
CA PRO A 115 10.75 -7.65 11.51
C PRO A 115 11.55 -6.82 10.50
N SER A 116 12.88 -6.93 10.52
CA SER A 116 13.73 -6.21 9.56
C SER A 116 13.41 -6.57 8.11
N ALA A 117 13.06 -7.84 7.86
CA ALA A 117 12.57 -8.34 6.58
C ALA A 117 11.03 -8.47 6.59
N SER A 118 10.33 -7.36 6.86
CA SER A 118 8.87 -7.37 7.08
C SER A 118 8.01 -7.54 5.82
N GLY A 119 8.60 -7.38 4.63
CA GLY A 119 7.85 -7.20 3.39
C GLY A 119 7.18 -5.82 3.26
N PHE A 120 7.35 -4.93 4.24
CA PHE A 120 7.09 -3.50 4.07
C PHE A 120 8.34 -2.80 3.49
N HIS A 121 8.11 -1.92 2.54
CA HIS A 121 9.10 -1.03 1.98
C HIS A 121 8.65 0.41 2.26
N PHE A 122 9.30 1.04 3.22
CA PHE A 122 8.99 2.40 3.62
C PHE A 122 9.72 3.40 2.71
N VAL A 123 8.97 4.35 2.14
CA VAL A 123 9.47 5.29 1.13
C VAL A 123 9.19 6.73 1.52
N GLY A 124 10.08 7.66 1.16
CA GLY A 124 9.92 9.08 1.43
C GLY A 124 9.47 9.91 0.23
N ASP A 125 9.79 9.44 -0.98
CA ASP A 125 9.56 10.18 -2.21
C ASP A 125 9.35 9.26 -3.44
N LEU A 126 9.20 9.88 -4.61
CA LEU A 126 8.98 9.19 -5.88
C LEU A 126 10.13 8.26 -6.28
N GLU A 127 11.39 8.64 -6.01
CA GLU A 127 12.55 7.82 -6.37
C GLU A 127 12.62 6.57 -5.50
N ASP A 128 12.44 6.73 -4.19
CA ASP A 128 12.36 5.64 -3.23
C ASP A 128 11.24 4.67 -3.60
N ALA A 129 10.06 5.19 -3.94
CA ALA A 129 8.92 4.39 -4.38
C ALA A 129 9.23 3.60 -5.65
N ALA A 130 9.85 4.25 -6.64
CA ALA A 130 10.23 3.60 -7.88
C ALA A 130 11.28 2.50 -7.64
N ALA A 131 12.31 2.77 -6.83
CA ALA A 131 13.35 1.81 -6.48
C ALA A 131 12.78 0.61 -5.73
N ALA A 132 11.91 0.83 -4.74
CA ALA A 132 11.25 -0.23 -3.99
C ALA A 132 10.42 -1.15 -4.88
N ILE A 133 9.68 -0.59 -5.85
CA ILE A 133 8.88 -1.39 -6.78
C ILE A 133 9.77 -2.14 -7.77
N GLN A 134 10.85 -1.53 -8.25
CA GLN A 134 11.80 -2.22 -9.13
C GLN A 134 12.47 -3.41 -8.43
N ASP A 135 12.86 -3.25 -7.15
CA ASP A 135 13.37 -4.34 -6.33
C ASP A 135 12.31 -5.43 -6.12
N LEU A 136 11.06 -5.06 -5.86
CA LEU A 136 9.94 -6.00 -5.75
C LEU A 136 9.79 -6.84 -7.02
N LEU A 137 9.83 -6.20 -8.19
CA LEU A 137 9.73 -6.91 -9.48
C LEU A 137 10.91 -7.84 -9.72
N ALA A 138 12.13 -7.41 -9.40
CA ALA A 138 13.35 -8.20 -9.60
C ALA A 138 13.46 -9.39 -8.63
N ASN A 139 12.99 -9.22 -7.39
CA ASN A 139 13.19 -10.16 -6.28
C ASN A 139 11.88 -10.75 -5.74
N TRP A 140 10.81 -10.77 -6.56
CA TRP A 140 9.45 -11.10 -6.11
C TRP A 140 9.35 -12.39 -5.29
N PRO A 141 9.97 -13.53 -5.66
CA PRO A 141 9.87 -14.76 -4.86
C PRO A 141 10.40 -14.59 -3.44
N ARG A 142 11.46 -13.81 -3.26
CA ARG A 142 12.02 -13.50 -1.94
C ARG A 142 11.10 -12.55 -1.18
N ARG A 143 10.70 -11.43 -1.80
CA ARG A 143 9.82 -10.43 -1.15
C ARG A 143 8.47 -11.02 -0.76
N SER A 144 7.95 -11.93 -1.57
CA SER A 144 6.71 -12.66 -1.28
C SER A 144 6.82 -13.51 -0.02
N ARG A 145 7.95 -14.22 0.16
CA ARG A 145 8.20 -15.01 1.38
C ARG A 145 8.35 -14.13 2.62
N GLU A 146 9.09 -13.03 2.51
CA GLU A 146 9.28 -12.05 3.60
C GLU A 146 7.93 -11.48 4.06
N ALA A 147 7.07 -11.09 3.11
CA ALA A 147 5.72 -10.62 3.38
C ALA A 147 4.86 -11.66 4.11
N ARG A 148 4.85 -12.91 3.61
CA ARG A 148 4.06 -13.99 4.21
C ARG A 148 4.56 -14.36 5.61
N ALA A 149 5.88 -14.43 5.81
CA ALA A 149 6.48 -14.73 7.10
C ALA A 149 6.07 -13.68 8.14
N SER A 150 6.15 -12.41 7.77
CA SER A 150 5.80 -11.28 8.64
C SER A 150 4.33 -11.26 9.02
N ALA A 151 3.44 -11.62 8.09
CA ALA A 151 2.02 -11.78 8.42
C ALA A 151 1.76 -12.85 9.48
N LEU A 152 2.45 -13.99 9.40
CA LEU A 152 2.32 -15.08 10.36
C LEU A 152 3.00 -14.77 11.71
N GLU A 153 4.02 -13.93 11.70
CA GLU A 153 4.73 -13.52 12.91
C GLU A 153 3.98 -12.44 13.68
N VAL A 154 3.56 -11.37 12.99
CA VAL A 154 3.04 -10.14 13.60
C VAL A 154 1.51 -10.12 13.65
N PHE A 155 0.84 -10.59 12.58
CA PHE A 155 -0.60 -10.36 12.37
C PHE A 155 -1.46 -11.62 12.54
N ASP A 156 -0.90 -12.72 13.04
CA ASP A 156 -1.64 -13.94 13.31
C ASP A 156 -2.64 -13.73 14.46
N SER A 157 -3.93 -13.77 14.14
CA SER A 157 -5.00 -13.50 15.09
C SER A 157 -5.05 -14.50 16.23
N ALA A 158 -4.78 -15.79 15.97
CA ALA A 158 -4.80 -16.81 17.01
C ALA A 158 -3.65 -16.62 18.00
N LYS A 159 -2.45 -16.29 17.52
CA LYS A 159 -1.29 -15.95 18.38
C LYS A 159 -1.58 -14.70 19.21
N ASN A 160 -2.10 -13.65 18.58
CA ASN A 160 -2.35 -12.37 19.27
C ASN A 160 -3.50 -12.47 20.28
N LEU A 161 -4.61 -13.14 19.94
CA LEU A 161 -5.71 -13.35 20.88
C LEU A 161 -5.29 -14.16 22.10
N ARG A 162 -4.46 -15.20 21.94
CA ARG A 162 -3.92 -15.96 23.08
C ARG A 162 -3.09 -15.07 24.00
N LYS A 163 -2.26 -14.17 23.47
CA LYS A 163 -1.47 -13.24 24.28
C LYS A 163 -2.36 -12.25 25.03
N ILE A 164 -3.39 -11.71 24.37
CA ILE A 164 -4.33 -10.74 24.97
C ILE A 164 -5.14 -11.39 26.09
N LEU A 165 -5.63 -12.61 25.88
CA LEU A 165 -6.48 -13.31 26.86
C LEU A 165 -5.67 -13.97 28.00
N ALA A 166 -4.35 -14.12 27.84
CA ALA A 166 -3.47 -14.64 28.88
C ALA A 166 -2.93 -13.55 29.82
N ALA A 167 -3.21 -12.27 29.53
CA ALA A 167 -2.92 -11.12 30.38
C ALA A 167 -4.10 -10.84 31.32
#